data_AF-A0A815M9K8-F1
#
_entry.id   AF-A0A815M9K8-F1
#
_cell.length_a   1.000
_cell.length_b   1.000
_cell.length_c   1.000
_cell.angle_alpha   90.00
_cell.angle_beta   90.00
_cell.angle_gamma   90.00
#
_symmetry.space_group_name_H-M   'P 1'
#
loop_
_entity.id
_entity.type
_entity.pdbx_description
1 polymer ?
#
loop_
_entity_poly.entity_id
_entity_poly.type
_entity_poly.pdbx_seq_one_letter_code
_entity_poly.pdbx_strand_id
1 'polypeptide(L)'
;MAMVNNKTHCFTCNKEKITYPCEGCAKKFCLIHLTEHRQILTSELHHITDEYNEFKQRINEQKQNSHNHLLINQINQWEIESLEKIQQKA
;
A
#
# COMPACT_ATOMS: atom_id res chain seq x y z
N MET A 1 -15.54 -45.38 -3.04
CA MET A 1 -14.74 -44.22 -2.60
C MET A 1 -13.69 -43.95 -3.66
N ALA A 2 -13.82 -42.85 -4.41
CA ALA A 2 -12.85 -42.52 -5.44
C ALA A 2 -11.55 -42.06 -4.77
N MET A 3 -10.43 -42.74 -5.06
CA MET A 3 -9.11 -42.26 -4.67
C MET A 3 -8.84 -41.00 -5.49
N VAL A 4 -8.89 -39.83 -4.86
CA VAL A 4 -8.49 -38.58 -5.53
C VAL A 4 -6.99 -38.69 -5.76
N ASN A 5 -6.60 -38.97 -7.01
CA ASN A 5 -5.22 -38.87 -7.44
C ASN A 5 -4.80 -37.39 -7.31
N ASN A 6 -4.35 -36.98 -6.13
CA ASN A 6 -3.84 -35.63 -5.86
C ASN A 6 -2.47 -35.38 -6.52
N LYS A 7 -1.99 -36.34 -7.33
CA LYS A 7 -0.83 -36.18 -8.19
C LYS A 7 -1.24 -35.34 -9.39
N THR A 8 -0.88 -34.06 -9.35
CA THR A 8 -1.01 -33.17 -10.51
C THR A 8 0.31 -32.41 -10.71
N HIS A 9 0.39 -31.60 -11.75
CA HIS A 9 1.59 -30.83 -12.04
C HIS A 9 1.66 -29.59 -11.14
N CYS A 10 2.78 -29.43 -10.45
CA CYS A 10 3.05 -28.21 -9.69
C CYS A 10 3.22 -27.03 -10.67
N PHE A 11 2.50 -25.93 -10.46
CA PHE A 11 2.58 -24.72 -11.29
C PHE A 11 4.00 -24.18 -11.44
N THR A 12 4.82 -24.22 -10.37
CA THR A 12 6.18 -23.68 -10.39
C THR A 12 7.22 -24.60 -11.05
N CYS A 13 7.33 -25.86 -10.61
CA CYS A 13 8.38 -26.76 -11.11
C CYS A 13 7.93 -27.73 -12.22
N ASN A 14 6.65 -27.72 -12.59
CA ASN A 14 6.03 -28.58 -13.60
C ASN A 14 6.30 -30.09 -13.42
N LYS A 15 6.57 -30.54 -12.18
CA LYS A 15 6.74 -31.95 -11.85
C LYS A 15 5.42 -32.52 -11.35
N GLU A 16 5.07 -33.72 -11.78
CA GLU A 16 3.93 -34.47 -11.25
C GLU A 16 4.23 -34.88 -9.80
N LYS A 17 3.49 -34.29 -8.86
CA LYS A 17 3.67 -34.48 -7.42
C LYS A 17 2.32 -34.37 -6.72
N ILE A 18 2.26 -34.73 -5.44
CA ILE A 18 1.13 -34.33 -4.60
C ILE A 18 1.09 -32.80 -4.58
N THR A 19 0.00 -32.25 -5.08
CA THR A 19 -0.21 -30.81 -5.17
C THR A 19 -1.39 -30.37 -4.32
N TYR A 20 -1.29 -29.16 -3.82
CA TYR A 20 -2.31 -28.49 -3.02
C TYR A 20 -2.75 -27.21 -3.76
N PRO A 21 -4.06 -26.93 -3.83
CA PRO A 21 -4.56 -25.72 -4.45
C PRO A 21 -4.32 -24.50 -3.54
N CYS A 22 -4.01 -23.36 -4.15
CA CYS A 22 -4.15 -22.04 -3.54
C CYS A 22 -5.49 -21.46 -4.04
N GLU A 23 -6.45 -21.29 -3.14
CA GLU A 23 -7.81 -20.80 -3.48
C GLU A 23 -7.77 -19.38 -4.06
N GLY A 24 -6.92 -18.50 -3.52
CA GLY A 24 -6.81 -17.12 -3.99
C GLY A 24 -6.20 -16.97 -5.39
N CYS A 25 -5.32 -17.91 -5.79
CA CYS A 25 -4.62 -17.83 -7.09
C CYS A 25 -5.15 -18.83 -8.13
N ALA A 26 -6.09 -19.70 -7.75
CA ALA A 26 -6.58 -20.82 -8.56
C ALA A 26 -5.47 -21.72 -9.16
N LYS A 27 -4.31 -21.80 -8.50
CA LYS A 27 -3.13 -22.55 -8.94
C LYS A 27 -2.82 -23.70 -7.98
N LYS A 28 -2.22 -24.77 -8.50
CA LYS A 28 -1.82 -25.96 -7.72
C LYS A 28 -0.31 -26.01 -7.56
N PHE A 29 0.17 -26.23 -6.34
CA PHE A 29 1.60 -26.24 -6.01
C PHE A 29 1.96 -27.50 -5.23
N CYS A 30 3.17 -28.02 -5.39
CA CYS A 30 3.68 -28.97 -4.39
C CYS A 30 3.95 -28.24 -3.07
N LEU A 31 4.00 -28.97 -1.95
CA LEU A 31 4.11 -28.39 -0.60
C LEU A 31 5.20 -27.30 -0.46
N ILE A 32 6.40 -27.53 -1.02
CA ILE A 32 7.52 -26.58 -0.96
C ILE A 32 7.13 -25.24 -1.63
N HIS A 33 6.78 -25.28 -2.92
CA HIS A 33 6.38 -24.08 -3.65
C HIS A 33 5.09 -23.43 -3.12
N LEU A 34 4.20 -24.18 -2.45
CA LEU A 34 3.05 -23.57 -1.78
C LEU A 34 3.51 -22.71 -0.59
N THR A 35 4.45 -23.21 0.21
CA THR A 35 5.01 -22.47 1.34
C THR A 35 5.77 -21.23 0.86
N GLU A 36 6.63 -21.37 -0.15
CA GLU A 36 7.35 -20.25 -0.77
C GLU A 36 6.37 -19.20 -1.33
N HIS A 37 5.33 -19.65 -2.04
CA HIS A 37 4.29 -18.77 -2.57
C HIS A 37 3.60 -17.97 -1.46
N ARG A 38 3.27 -18.60 -0.33
CA ARG A 38 2.68 -17.92 0.83
C ARG A 38 3.65 -16.94 1.49
N GLN A 39 4.93 -17.26 1.54
CA GLN A 39 5.95 -16.35 2.07
C GLN A 39 6.09 -15.10 1.20
N ILE A 40 6.10 -15.26 -0.12
CA ILE A 40 6.12 -14.13 -1.07
C ILE A 40 4.90 -13.24 -0.85
N LEU A 41 3.69 -13.81 -0.84
CA LEU A 41 2.46 -13.05 -0.60
C LEU A 41 2.47 -12.30 0.74
N THR A 42 3.04 -12.93 1.78
CA THR A 42 3.17 -12.30 3.10
C THR A 42 4.13 -11.11 3.06
N SER A 43 5.25 -11.25 2.34
CA SER A 43 6.22 -10.17 2.16
C SER A 43 5.66 -9.01 1.36
N GLU A 44 4.92 -9.29 0.29
CA GLU A 44 4.25 -8.26 -0.53
C GLU A 44 3.20 -7.51 0.30
N LEU A 45 2.41 -8.22 1.10
CA LEU A 45 1.42 -7.60 1.98
C LEU A 45 2.07 -6.71 3.05
N HIS A 46 3.19 -7.14 3.62
CA HIS A 46 3.95 -6.33 4.58
C HIS A 46 4.42 -5.03 3.92
N HIS A 47 5.01 -5.12 2.73
CA HIS A 47 5.46 -3.95 1.99
C HIS A 47 4.32 -2.95 1.71
N ILE A 48 3.17 -3.42 1.22
CA ILE A 48 1.98 -2.58 0.99
C ILE A 48 1.50 -1.91 2.29
N THR A 49 1.58 -2.64 3.40
CA THR A 49 1.18 -2.12 4.72
C THR A 49 2.12 -1.00 5.18
N ASP A 50 3.43 -1.17 4.98
CA ASP A 50 4.43 -0.16 5.30
C ASP A 50 4.24 1.10 4.44
N GLU A 51 4.07 0.96 3.13
CA GLU A 51 3.78 2.08 2.23
C GLU A 51 2.52 2.84 2.65
N TYR A 52 1.46 2.11 3.02
CA TYR A 52 0.23 2.71 3.53
C TYR A 52 0.47 3.50 4.82
N ASN A 53 1.25 2.96 5.76
CA ASN A 53 1.55 3.62 7.03
C ASN A 53 2.37 4.89 6.81
N GLU A 54 3.39 4.85 5.97
CA GLU A 54 4.17 6.03 5.60
C GLU A 54 3.31 7.10 4.93
N PHE A 55 2.46 6.70 3.99
CA PHE A 55 1.56 7.63 3.30
C PHE A 55 0.58 8.30 4.28
N LYS A 56 0.00 7.52 5.18
CA LYS A 56 -0.88 8.01 6.24
C LYS A 56 -0.14 8.98 7.17
N GLN A 57 1.10 8.69 7.53
CA GLN A 57 1.93 9.59 8.34
C GLN A 57 2.17 10.92 7.62
N ARG A 58 2.58 10.90 6.34
CA ARG A 58 2.79 12.11 5.54
C ARG A 58 1.54 12.98 5.46
N ILE A 59 0.36 12.38 5.28
CA ILE A 59 -0.92 13.12 5.30
C ILE A 59 -1.18 13.76 6.66
N ASN A 60 -0.94 13.04 7.75
CA ASN A 60 -1.16 13.57 9.09
C ASN A 60 -0.22 14.73 9.42
N GLU A 61 1.05 14.62 9.04
CA GLU A 61 2.04 15.69 9.19
C GLU A 61 1.67 16.95 8.40
N GLN A 62 1.15 16.79 7.17
CA GLN A 62 0.64 17.92 6.38
C GLN A 62 -0.58 18.59 7.03
N LYS A 63 -1.52 17.81 7.58
CA LYS A 63 -2.69 18.35 8.28
C LYS A 63 -2.30 19.13 9.53
N GLN A 64 -1.35 18.62 10.32
CA GLN A 64 -0.86 19.31 11.51
C GLN A 64 -0.14 20.62 11.18
N ASN A 65 0.56 20.68 10.05
CA ASN A 65 1.25 21.88 9.57
C ASN A 65 0.40 22.80 8.68
N SER A 66 -0.92 22.61 8.64
CA SER A 66 -1.85 23.36 7.76
C SER A 66 -1.78 24.88 7.93
N HIS A 67 -1.53 25.38 9.15
CA HIS A 67 -1.36 26.80 9.43
C HIS A 67 0.00 27.38 8.97
N ASN A 68 1.00 26.53 8.74
CA ASN A 68 2.33 26.94 8.25
C ASN A 68 2.48 26.75 6.74
N HIS A 69 1.39 26.49 6.03
CA HIS A 69 1.45 26.31 4.58
C HIS A 69 1.85 27.63 3.91
N LEU A 70 2.87 27.60 3.04
CA LEU A 70 3.44 28.77 2.37
C LEU A 70 2.36 29.68 1.75
N LEU A 71 1.35 29.08 1.11
CA LEU A 71 0.25 29.82 0.49
C LEU A 71 -0.63 30.55 1.52
N ILE A 72 -0.88 29.96 2.69
CA ILE A 72 -1.66 30.63 3.76
C ILE A 72 -0.87 31.82 4.30
N ASN A 73 0.45 31.68 4.48
CA ASN A 73 1.30 32.79 4.88
C ASN A 73 1.31 33.93 3.84
N GLN A 74 1.32 33.60 2.55
CA GLN A 74 1.24 34.60 1.47
C GLN A 74 -0.11 35.32 1.45
N ILE A 75 -1.22 34.60 1.68
CA ILE A 75 -2.56 35.20 1.78
C ILE A 75 -2.63 36.15 2.97
N ASN A 76 -2.13 35.72 4.14
CA ASN A 76 -2.10 36.56 5.34
C ASN A 76 -1.26 37.83 5.13
N GLN A 77 -0.10 37.72 4.46
CA GLN A 77 0.71 38.89 4.12
C GLN A 77 0.00 39.83 3.16
N TRP A 78 -0.62 39.29 2.11
CA TRP A 78 -1.42 40.11 1.17
C TRP A 78 -2.57 40.83 1.88
N GLU A 79 -3.23 40.20 2.84
CA GLU A 79 -4.30 40.80 3.63
C GLU A 79 -3.78 41.97 4.47
N ILE A 80 -2.68 41.78 5.20
CA ILE A 80 -2.03 42.83 6.01
C ILE A 80 -1.65 44.03 5.13
N GLU A 81 -0.92 43.79 4.03
CA GLU A 81 -0.49 44.86 3.11
C GLU A 81 -1.68 45.62 2.51
N SER A 82 -2.79 44.93 2.24
CA SER A 82 -3.99 45.53 1.67
C SER A 82 -4.70 46.42 2.68
N LEU A 83 -4.80 45.98 3.94
CA LEU A 83 -5.36 46.79 5.02
C LEU A 83 -4.54 48.05 5.27
N GLU A 84 -3.20 47.95 5.28
CA GLU A 84 -2.31 49.11 5.42
C GLU A 84 -2.51 50.14 4.29
N LYS A 85 -2.61 49.67 3.04
CA LYS A 85 -2.87 50.54 1.87
C LYS A 85 -4.20 51.27 1.95
N ILE A 86 -5.23 50.63 2.52
CA ILE A 86 -6.54 51.26 2.72
C ILE A 86 -6.46 52.31 3.83
N GLN A 87 -5.83 51.99 4.96
CA GLN A 87 -5.68 52.90 6.10
C GLN A 87 -4.86 54.15 5.75
N GLN A 88 -3.81 54.03 4.94
CA GLN A 88 -3.00 55.18 4.51
C GLN A 88 -3.75 56.14 3.57
N LYS A 89 -4.87 55.69 2.99
CA LYS A 89 -5.68 56.48 2.05
C LYS A 89 -6.98 57.00 2.66
N ALA A 90 -7.28 56.66 3.92
CA ALA A 90 -8.42 57.14 4.69
C ALA A 90 -8.01 58.33 5.57
#